data_AF-A0A8S1RTF0-F1
#
_entry.id   AF-A0A8S1RTF0-F1
#
_cell.length_a   1.000
_cell.length_b   1.000
_cell.length_c   1.000
_cell.angle_alpha   90.00
_cell.angle_beta   90.00
_cell.angle_gamma   90.00
#
_symmetry.space_group_name_H-M   'P 1'
#
loop_
_entity.id
_entity.type
_entity.pdbx_description
1 polymer ?
#
loop_
_entity_poly.entity_id
_entity_poly.type
_entity_poly.pdbx_seq_one_letter_code
_entity_poly.pdbx_strand_id
1 'polypeptide(L)'
;MQPPKIHFYDTLLEVHYRTYNIYYNGYCYNHDQQDKNGQSIAFSFTTNDIIIVEVDIQKKYVKWTKQSTNQSFTLSIDTSKDLYPCLHLFGRSKVEILNQVFK
;
A
#
# COMPACT_ATOMS: atom_id res chain seq x y z
N MET A 1 -7.79 -22.10 -6.19
CA MET A 1 -7.67 -20.77 -5.56
C MET A 1 -8.22 -19.75 -6.52
N GLN A 2 -9.09 -18.85 -6.05
CA GLN A 2 -9.63 -17.75 -6.86
C GLN A 2 -8.61 -16.61 -6.83
N PRO A 3 -8.30 -15.94 -7.96
CA PRO A 3 -7.37 -14.82 -7.96
C PRO A 3 -7.90 -13.69 -7.06
N PRO A 4 -7.02 -12.96 -6.35
CA PRO A 4 -7.45 -11.87 -5.50
C PRO A 4 -8.18 -10.82 -6.35
N LYS A 5 -9.39 -10.46 -5.94
CA LYS A 5 -10.12 -9.34 -6.52
C LYS A 5 -9.46 -8.05 -6.03
N ILE A 6 -9.00 -7.22 -6.97
CA ILE A 6 -8.53 -5.87 -6.67
C ILE A 6 -9.76 -4.97 -6.61
N HIS A 7 -9.91 -4.26 -5.50
CA HIS A 7 -10.99 -3.30 -5.32
C HIS A 7 -10.47 -1.89 -5.58
N PHE A 8 -11.20 -1.14 -6.42
CA PHE A 8 -10.99 0.29 -6.66
C PHE A 8 -12.06 1.07 -5.87
N TYR A 9 -11.65 2.07 -5.10
CA TYR A 9 -12.56 2.91 -4.31
C TYR A 9 -12.40 4.39 -4.72
N ASP A 10 -13.53 5.11 -4.85
CA ASP A 10 -13.63 6.48 -5.40
C ASP A 10 -13.93 7.55 -4.32
N THR A 11 -13.74 7.26 -3.03
CA THR A 11 -14.08 8.21 -1.95
C THR A 11 -12.96 8.37 -0.91
N LEU A 12 -12.42 9.59 -0.83
CA LEU A 12 -11.24 9.99 -0.05
C LEU A 12 -11.36 9.85 1.48
N LEU A 13 -12.57 9.97 2.07
CA LEU A 13 -12.72 10.11 3.53
C LEU A 13 -12.88 8.79 4.29
N GLU A 14 -13.55 7.78 3.72
CA GLU A 14 -13.75 6.49 4.40
C GLU A 14 -12.59 5.50 4.18
N VAL A 15 -11.85 5.64 3.08
CA VAL A 15 -10.79 4.71 2.68
C VAL A 15 -9.55 4.87 3.56
N HIS A 16 -9.21 6.09 3.98
CA HIS A 16 -8.00 6.35 4.79
C HIS A 16 -8.01 5.62 6.15
N TYR A 17 -9.20 5.34 6.71
CA TYR A 17 -9.33 4.63 7.99
C TYR A 17 -9.47 3.12 7.86
N ARG A 18 -9.43 2.54 6.66
CA ARG A 18 -9.64 1.09 6.44
C ARG A 18 -8.63 0.46 5.50
N THR A 19 -7.52 1.14 5.26
CA THR A 19 -6.49 0.72 4.33
C THR A 19 -5.12 0.84 4.97
N TYR A 20 -4.11 0.30 4.31
CA TYR A 20 -2.71 0.51 4.62
C TYR A 20 -2.05 1.00 3.33
N ASN A 21 -1.65 2.27 3.28
CA ASN A 21 -1.25 2.96 2.06
C ASN A 21 -0.04 3.87 2.27
N ILE A 22 0.80 3.95 1.24
CA ILE A 22 1.78 5.02 1.06
C ILE A 22 1.40 5.87 -0.15
N TYR A 23 1.70 7.16 -0.08
CA TYR A 23 1.45 8.13 -1.14
C TYR A 23 2.76 8.54 -1.82
N TYR A 24 2.68 9.01 -3.07
CA TYR A 24 3.86 9.26 -3.92
C TYR A 24 4.88 10.25 -3.31
N ASN A 25 4.42 11.15 -2.45
CA ASN A 25 5.23 12.14 -1.75
C ASN A 25 5.77 11.63 -0.39
N GLY A 26 5.64 10.35 -0.07
CA GLY A 26 6.12 9.74 1.18
C GLY A 26 5.13 9.77 2.34
N TYR A 27 3.91 10.28 2.14
CA TYR A 27 2.88 10.26 3.17
C TYR A 27 2.33 8.86 3.43
N CYS A 28 1.96 8.59 4.68
CA CYS A 28 1.38 7.34 5.12
C CYS A 28 -0.08 7.53 5.59
N TYR A 29 -0.95 6.58 5.24
CA TYR A 29 -2.32 6.46 5.76
C TYR A 29 -2.60 5.01 6.09
N ASN A 30 -3.11 4.75 7.30
CA ASN A 30 -3.30 3.41 7.81
C ASN A 30 -4.50 3.30 8.79
N HIS A 31 -4.97 2.07 8.99
CA HIS A 31 -6.17 1.75 9.77
C HIS A 31 -6.02 1.94 11.29
N ASP A 32 -4.88 1.59 11.87
CA ASP A 32 -4.72 1.27 13.29
C ASP A 32 -3.53 1.95 13.99
N GLN A 33 -2.66 2.63 13.24
CA GLN A 33 -1.49 3.40 13.70
C GLN A 33 -1.69 4.90 13.39
N GLN A 34 -2.65 5.53 14.09
CA GLN A 34 -3.06 6.93 13.85
C GLN A 34 -1.92 7.94 14.04
N ASP A 35 -0.92 7.63 14.87
CA ASP A 35 0.29 8.43 15.09
C ASP A 35 1.13 8.60 13.81
N LYS A 36 0.98 7.68 12.84
CA LYS A 36 1.67 7.69 11.55
C LYS A 36 0.85 8.34 10.44
N ASN A 37 -0.45 8.56 10.66
CA ASN A 37 -1.34 9.07 9.61
C ASN A 37 -1.01 10.53 9.27
N GLY A 38 -0.96 10.81 7.96
CA GLY A 38 -0.64 12.15 7.47
C GLY A 38 0.82 12.55 7.69
N GLN A 39 1.71 11.61 8.06
CA GLN A 39 3.14 11.86 8.23
C GLN A 39 3.92 11.44 6.98
N SER A 40 4.91 12.25 6.59
CA SER A 40 5.83 11.95 5.49
C SER A 40 6.98 11.06 5.97
N ILE A 41 6.67 9.80 6.28
CA ILE A 41 7.60 8.83 6.88
C ILE A 41 7.96 7.65 5.97
N ALA A 42 7.29 7.51 4.83
CA ALA A 42 7.65 6.58 3.78
C ALA A 42 8.64 7.22 2.79
N PHE A 43 9.05 6.46 1.77
CA PHE A 43 9.87 6.99 0.68
C PHE A 43 8.99 7.65 -0.40
N SER A 44 9.56 8.60 -1.13
CA SER A 44 8.92 9.18 -2.31
C SER A 44 9.14 8.32 -3.55
N PHE A 45 8.15 8.35 -4.45
CA PHE A 45 8.20 7.64 -5.72
C PHE A 45 7.47 8.46 -6.80
N THR A 46 7.82 8.19 -8.06
CA THR A 46 7.31 8.93 -9.22
C THR A 46 7.08 7.98 -10.39
N THR A 47 6.70 8.54 -11.54
CA THR A 47 6.54 7.83 -12.81
C THR A 47 7.75 6.94 -13.10
N ASN A 48 7.47 5.70 -13.52
CA ASN A 48 8.43 4.62 -13.83
C ASN A 48 9.16 4.00 -12.63
N ASP A 49 8.91 4.43 -11.39
CA ASP A 49 9.36 3.66 -10.24
C ASP A 49 8.56 2.35 -10.11
N ILE A 50 9.25 1.26 -9.77
CA ILE A 50 8.64 -0.02 -9.43
C ILE A 50 8.64 -0.19 -7.91
N ILE A 51 7.44 -0.37 -7.35
CA ILE A 51 7.25 -0.60 -5.92
C ILE A 51 6.86 -2.06 -5.70
N ILE A 52 7.66 -2.77 -4.91
CA ILE A 52 7.38 -4.14 -4.48
C ILE A 52 6.59 -4.06 -3.19
N VAL A 53 5.43 -4.72 -3.15
CA VAL A 53 4.58 -4.84 -1.96
C VAL A 53 4.65 -6.27 -1.46
N GLU A 54 5.14 -6.44 -0.24
CA GLU A 54 5.18 -7.71 0.47
C GLU A 54 4.16 -7.67 1.62
N VAL A 55 3.32 -8.69 1.71
CA VAL A 55 2.36 -8.85 2.81
C VAL A 55 2.64 -10.19 3.48
N ASP A 56 2.95 -10.16 4.77
CA ASP A 56 3.10 -11.37 5.60
C ASP A 56 1.99 -11.39 6.64
N ILE A 57 1.00 -12.26 6.41
CA ILE A 57 -0.18 -12.40 7.29
C ILE A 57 0.21 -13.03 8.64
N GLN A 58 1.19 -13.93 8.66
CA GLN A 58 1.63 -14.60 9.89
C GLN A 58 2.41 -13.64 10.78
N LYS A 59 3.30 -12.85 10.17
CA LYS A 59 4.09 -11.83 10.87
C LYS A 59 3.38 -10.48 10.98
N LYS A 60 2.16 -10.37 10.44
CA LYS A 60 1.29 -9.21 10.53
C LYS A 60 1.97 -7.91 10.09
N TYR A 61 2.57 -7.91 8.90
CA TYR A 61 3.06 -6.67 8.30
C TYR A 61 2.74 -6.55 6.80
N VAL A 62 2.78 -5.30 6.34
CA VAL A 62 2.94 -4.92 4.93
C VAL A 62 4.22 -4.11 4.79
N LYS A 63 5.02 -4.42 3.78
CA LYS A 63 6.27 -3.75 3.46
C LYS A 63 6.26 -3.30 2.02
N TRP A 64 6.51 -2.01 1.80
CA TRP A 64 6.79 -1.45 0.49
C TRP A 64 8.28 -1.30 0.31
N THR A 65 8.79 -1.63 -0.87
CA THR A 65 10.20 -1.45 -1.24
C THR A 65 10.29 -0.82 -2.62
N LYS A 66 11.00 0.31 -2.74
CA LYS A 66 11.32 0.93 -4.03
C LYS A 66 12.47 0.18 -4.68
N GLN A 67 12.22 -0.46 -5.83
CA GLN A 67 13.19 -1.37 -6.47
C GLN A 67 14.52 -0.70 -6.80
N SER A 68 14.49 0.56 -7.24
CA SER A 68 15.70 1.29 -7.68
C SER A 68 16.64 1.66 -6.53
N THR A 69 16.12 1.87 -5.32
CA THR A 69 16.90 2.38 -4.18
C THR A 69 16.97 1.42 -3.00
N ASN A 70 16.19 0.33 -3.01
CA ASN A 70 15.96 -0.55 -1.86
C ASN A 70 15.46 0.16 -0.59
N GLN A 71 15.02 1.42 -0.70
CA GLN A 71 14.33 2.09 0.40
C GLN A 71 13.05 1.33 0.68
N SER A 72 12.80 1.07 1.97
CA SER A 72 11.62 0.33 2.39
C SER A 72 10.92 1.00 3.55
N PHE A 73 9.62 0.77 3.61
CA PHE A 73 8.74 1.24 4.66
C PHE A 73 7.81 0.10 5.07
N THR A 74 7.62 -0.09 6.36
CA THR A 74 6.85 -1.21 6.91
C THR A 74 5.79 -0.69 7.88
N LEU A 75 4.58 -1.23 7.76
CA LEU A 75 3.51 -1.06 8.73
C LEU A 75 3.14 -2.42 9.32
N SER A 76 2.70 -2.40 10.58
CA SER A 76 1.99 -3.54 11.15
C SER A 76 0.57 -3.55 10.59
N ILE A 77 -0.01 -4.74 10.41
CA ILE A 77 -1.37 -4.89 9.89
C ILE A 77 -2.26 -5.68 10.84
N ASP A 78 -3.51 -5.25 10.97
CA ASP A 78 -4.58 -6.06 11.52
C ASP A 78 -5.00 -7.10 10.45
N THR A 79 -5.03 -8.35 10.89
CA THR A 79 -5.37 -9.54 10.08
C THR A 79 -6.63 -10.21 10.62
N SER A 80 -7.38 -9.54 11.49
CA SER A 80 -8.71 -9.97 11.95
C SER A 80 -9.75 -10.02 10.83
N LYS A 81 -9.47 -9.36 9.69
CA LYS A 81 -10.28 -9.32 8.48
C LYS A 81 -9.40 -9.60 7.25
N ASP A 82 -10.06 -10.02 6.18
CA ASP A 82 -9.41 -10.20 4.88
C ASP A 82 -8.82 -8.89 4.36
N LEU A 83 -7.61 -8.97 3.79
CA LEU A 83 -6.93 -7.87 3.15
C LEU A 83 -6.91 -8.08 1.64
N TYR A 84 -7.22 -7.03 0.90
CA TYR A 84 -7.22 -7.02 -0.55
C TYR A 84 -6.26 -5.95 -1.06
N PRO A 85 -5.43 -6.24 -2.09
CA PRO A 85 -4.66 -5.20 -2.75
C PRO A 85 -5.57 -4.10 -3.27
N CYS A 86 -5.19 -2.85 -3.03
CA CYS A 86 -5.92 -1.68 -3.52
C CYS A 86 -4.95 -0.62 -4.05
N LEU A 87 -5.46 0.21 -4.95
CA LEU A 87 -4.75 1.36 -5.50
C LEU A 87 -5.69 2.56 -5.45
N HIS A 88 -5.17 3.68 -4.97
CA HIS A 88 -5.86 4.96 -5.05
C HIS A 88 -5.15 5.81 -6.10
N LEU A 89 -5.87 6.13 -7.18
CA LEU A 89 -5.35 6.93 -8.29
C LEU A 89 -6.02 8.31 -8.25
N PHE A 90 -5.22 9.35 -8.45
CA PHE A 90 -5.70 10.72 -8.56
C PHE A 90 -5.27 11.35 -9.89
N GLY A 91 -6.15 12.17 -10.48
CA GLY A 91 -5.88 12.87 -11.74
C GLY A 91 -5.72 11.91 -12.93
N ARG A 92 -4.67 12.12 -13.75
CA ARG A 92 -4.37 11.33 -14.96
C ARG A 92 -3.29 10.27 -14.72
N SER A 93 -3.30 9.64 -13.55
CA SER A 93 -2.31 8.65 -13.15
C SER A 93 -2.59 7.28 -13.75
N LYS A 94 -1.53 6.54 -14.11
CA LYS A 94 -1.62 5.15 -14.57
C LYS A 94 -0.64 4.30 -13.76
N VAL A 95 -1.10 3.13 -13.34
CA VAL A 95 -0.30 2.12 -12.65
C VAL A 95 -0.49 0.79 -13.38
N GLU A 96 0.57 0.00 -13.44
CA GLU A 96 0.57 -1.35 -13.99
C GLU A 96 0.98 -2.33 -12.89
N ILE A 97 0.24 -3.44 -12.76
CA ILE A 97 0.60 -4.53 -11.85
C ILE A 97 1.40 -5.55 -12.66
N LEU A 98 2.71 -5.56 -12.44
CA LEU A 98 3.65 -6.34 -13.25
C LEU A 98 3.59 -7.85 -12.97
N ASN A 99 3.47 -8.24 -11.69
CA ASN A 99 3.43 -9.65 -11.28
C ASN A 99 2.70 -9.81 -9.93
N GLN A 100 2.07 -10.96 -9.73
CA GLN A 100 1.54 -11.40 -8.43
C GLN A 100 2.20 -12.74 -8.08
N VAL A 101 3.00 -12.76 -7.02
CA VAL A 101 3.69 -13.96 -6.57
C VAL A 101 3.13 -14.36 -5.21
N PHE A 102 2.54 -15.55 -5.13
CA PHE A 102 2.11 -16.16 -3.88
C PHE A 102 3.18 -17.18 -3.49
N LYS A 103 3.80 -16.97 -2.32
CA LYS A 103 4.77 -17.92 -1.73
C LYS A 103 4.15 -18.61 -0.53
#